data_AF-A0A4U9HVQ3-F1
#
_entry.id   AF-A0A4U9HVQ3-F1
#
_cell.length_a   1.000
_cell.length_b   1.000
_cell.length_c   1.000
_cell.angle_alpha   90.00
_cell.angle_beta   90.00
_cell.angle_gamma   90.00
#
_symmetry.space_group_name_H-M   'P 1'
#
loop_
_entity.id
_entity.type
_entity.pdbx_description
1 polymer ?
#
loop_
_entity_poly.entity_id
_entity_poly.type
_entity_poly.pdbx_seq_one_letter_code
_entity_poly.pdbx_strand_id
1 'polypeptide(L)' 'MHACGHDIHTSVILGAALTLKAREASLNGRVRILFQPAEENFGGAKSLVRAGALRDVSAIFGHA' A
#
# COMPACT_ATOMS: atom_id res chain seq x y z
N MET A 1 2.25 -21.07 -0.37
CA MET A 1 3.57 -20.67 0.15
C MET A 1 3.78 -19.20 -0.19
N HIS A 2 4.27 -18.36 0.75
CA HIS A 2 4.63 -16.96 0.47
C HIS A 2 6.08 -16.86 -0.03
N ALA A 3 6.37 -17.50 -1.16
CA ALA A 3 7.74 -17.58 -1.67
C ALA A 3 8.31 -16.21 -2.15
N CYS A 4 7.42 -15.27 -2.47
CA CYS A 4 7.77 -13.91 -2.89
C CYS A 4 7.70 -12.89 -1.73
N GLY A 5 7.61 -13.35 -0.47
CA GLY A 5 7.69 -12.46 0.70
C GLY A 5 6.48 -11.54 0.93
N HIS A 6 5.33 -11.81 0.31
CA HIS A 6 4.13 -10.97 0.45
C HIS A 6 3.59 -10.87 1.89
N ASP A 7 3.87 -11.87 2.71
CA ASP A 7 3.62 -11.86 4.16
C ASP A 7 4.50 -10.83 4.89
N ILE A 8 5.79 -10.76 4.55
CA ILE A 8 6.72 -9.75 5.07
C ILE A 8 6.32 -8.36 4.59
N HIS A 9 6.02 -8.18 3.31
CA HIS A 9 5.56 -6.88 2.77
C HIS A 9 4.32 -6.37 3.50
N THR A 10 3.33 -7.26 3.71
CA THR A 10 2.11 -6.92 4.46
C THR A 10 2.44 -6.52 5.90
N SER A 11 3.32 -7.27 6.57
CA SER A 11 3.72 -7.00 7.96
C SER A 11 4.46 -5.66 8.12
N VAL A 12 5.40 -5.36 7.22
CA VAL A 12 6.16 -4.10 7.22
C VAL A 12 5.24 -2.91 6.97
N ILE A 13 4.37 -2.99 5.97
CA ILE A 13 3.43 -1.90 5.65
C ILE A 13 2.43 -1.69 6.79
N LEU A 14 2.00 -2.75 7.48
CA LEU A 14 1.17 -2.60 8.68
C LEU A 14 1.90 -1.85 9.80
N GLY A 15 3.17 -2.17 10.06
CA GLY A 15 4.00 -1.44 11.04
C GLY A 15 4.21 0.04 10.65
N ALA A 16 4.44 0.31 9.36
CA ALA A 16 4.53 1.67 8.84
C ALA A 16 3.21 2.43 9.01
N ALA A 17 2.06 1.80 8.72
CA ALA A 17 0.75 2.39 8.90
C ALA A 17 0.46 2.76 10.36
N LEU A 18 0.81 1.89 11.32
CA LEU A 18 0.70 2.18 12.75
C LEU A 18 1.58 3.37 13.16
N THR A 19 2.82 3.41 12.68
CA THR A 19 3.76 4.51 12.98
C THR A 19 3.28 5.84 12.39
N LEU A 20 2.79 5.83 11.16
CA LEU A 20 2.22 7.01 10.50
C LEU A 20 0.95 7.50 11.21
N LYS A 21 0.08 6.57 11.63
CA LYS A 21 -1.14 6.91 12.37
C LYS A 21 -0.83 7.58 13.70
N ALA A 22 0.19 7.11 14.43
CA ALA A 22 0.64 7.74 15.66
C ALA A 22 1.16 9.18 15.46
N ARG A 23 1.57 9.54 14.25
CA ARG A 23 2.10 10.87 13.90
C ARG A 23 1.19 11.66 12.96
N GLU A 24 -0.07 11.22 12.78
CA GLU A 24 -0.99 11.74 11.76
C GLU A 24 -1.16 13.25 11.83
N ALA A 25 -1.23 13.83 13.04
CA ALA A 25 -1.39 15.26 13.26
C ALA A 25 -0.22 16.11 12.72
N SER A 26 0.96 15.53 12.55
CA SER A 26 2.14 16.21 12.00
C SER A 26 2.31 16.02 10.48
N LEU A 27 1.44 15.26 9.83
CA LEU A 27 1.57 14.98 8.40
C LEU A 27 0.99 16.14 7.58
N ASN A 28 1.80 16.68 6.67
CA ASN A 28 1.39 17.69 5.70
C ASN A 28 0.68 17.05 4.49
N GLY A 29 -0.46 16.40 4.74
CA GLY A 29 -1.25 15.74 3.72
C GLY A 29 -1.83 14.41 4.20
N ARG A 30 -2.24 13.58 3.24
CA ARG A 30 -2.84 12.27 3.51
C ARG A 30 -1.97 11.16 2.96
N VAL A 31 -1.67 10.16 3.80
CA VAL A 31 -1.09 8.90 3.34
C VAL A 31 -2.20 7.87 3.16
N ARG A 32 -2.26 7.25 1.98
CA ARG A 32 -3.18 6.13 1.68
C ARG A 32 -2.37 4.84 1.64
N ILE A 33 -2.77 3.87 2.45
CA ILE A 33 -2.13 2.55 2.50
C ILE A 33 -2.92 1.58 1.61
N LEU A 34 -2.25 0.94 0.66
CA LEU A 34 -2.85 -0.02 -0.27
C LEU A 34 -2.24 -1.41 -0.05
N PHE A 35 -3.07 -2.37 0.36
CA PHE A 35 -2.73 -3.78 0.35
C PHE A 35 -3.21 -4.38 -0.97
N GLN A 36 -2.31 -4.47 -1.95
CA GLN A 36 -2.65 -4.95 -3.29
C GLN A 36 -2.77 -6.49 -3.29
N PRO A 37 -3.91 -7.05 -3.70
CA PRO A 37 -4.04 -8.50 -3.91
C PRO A 37 -3.47 -8.92 -5.27
N ALA A 38 -3.30 -10.22 -5.51
CA ALA A 38 -3.11 -10.79 -6.85
C ALA A 38 -2.01 -10.12 -7.71
N GLU A 39 -0.87 -9.80 -7.09
CA GLU A 39 0.32 -9.26 -7.77
C GLU A 39 0.87 -10.27 -8.79
N GLU A 40 1.02 -11.54 -8.38
CA GLU A 40 1.56 -12.65 -9.20
C GLU A 40 0.83 -12.85 -10.54
N ASN A 41 -0.45 -12.45 -10.60
CA ASN A 41 -1.28 -12.57 -11.80
C ASN A 41 -1.37 -11.24 -12.59
N PHE A 42 -0.58 -10.23 -12.22
CA PHE A 42 -0.54 -8.89 -12.79
C PHE A 42 -1.92 -8.18 -12.86
N GLY A 43 -2.84 -8.59 -11.99
CA GLY A 43 -4.26 -8.21 -12.06
C GLY A 43 -4.68 -7.20 -11.00
N GLY A 44 -4.15 -7.33 -9.78
CA GLY A 44 -4.61 -6.54 -8.63
C GLY A 44 -4.40 -5.04 -8.78
N ALA A 45 -3.21 -4.62 -9.24
CA ALA A 45 -2.89 -3.22 -9.47
C ALA A 45 -3.92 -2.56 -10.40
N LYS A 46 -4.22 -3.20 -11.54
CA LYS A 46 -5.19 -2.70 -12.52
C LYS A 46 -6.59 -2.58 -11.93
N SER A 47 -7.00 -3.53 -11.10
CA SER A 47 -8.30 -3.48 -10.41
C SER A 47 -8.38 -2.33 -9.40
N LEU A 48 -7.33 -2.09 -8.62
CA LEU A 48 -7.26 -0.95 -7.69
C LEU A 48 -7.31 0.40 -8.43
N VAL A 49 -6.58 0.53 -9.53
CA VAL A 49 -6.60 1.75 -10.35
C VAL A 49 -8.00 2.00 -10.92
N ARG A 50 -8.67 0.98 -11.48
CA ARG A 50 -10.05 1.10 -11.98
C ARG A 50 -11.05 1.45 -10.89
N ALA A 51 -10.86 0.95 -9.67
CA ALA A 51 -11.66 1.34 -8.50
C ALA A 51 -11.40 2.77 -8.02
N GLY A 52 -10.43 3.46 -8.62
CA GLY A 52 -10.08 4.84 -8.29
C GLY A 52 -9.19 4.97 -7.05
N ALA A 53 -8.46 3.92 -6.67
CA ALA A 53 -7.58 3.91 -5.49
C ALA A 53 -6.46 4.97 -5.58
N LEU A 54 -6.06 5.36 -6.79
CA LEU A 54 -5.05 6.38 -7.05
C LEU A 54 -5.61 7.77 -7.40
N ARG A 55 -6.93 7.98 -7.28
CA ARG A 55 -7.49 9.33 -7.43
C ARG A 55 -6.93 10.26 -6.36
N ASP A 56 -6.50 11.44 -6.80
CA ASP A 56 -5.91 12.50 -5.99
C ASP A 56 -4.63 12.07 -5.24
N VAL A 57 -3.88 11.10 -5.81
CA VAL A 57 -2.59 10.64 -5.27
C VAL A 57 -1.45 11.25 -6.08
N SER A 58 -0.57 12.02 -5.43
CA SER A 58 0.57 12.66 -6.08
C SER A 58 1.78 11.74 -6.28
N ALA A 59 1.92 10.71 -5.44
CA ALA A 59 3.02 9.75 -5.49
C ALA A 59 2.61 8.41 -4.87
N ILE A 60 3.20 7.33 -5.38
CA ILE A 60 3.07 5.97 -4.83
C ILE A 60 4.46 5.40 -4.59
N PHE A 61 4.64 4.74 -3.45
CA PHE A 61 5.86 4.04 -3.07
C PHE A 61 5.52 2.57 -2.87
N GLY A 62 6.37 1.69 -3.41
CA GLY A 62 6.26 0.24 -3.25
C GLY A 62 7.65 -0.35 -3.06
N HIS A 63 7.70 -1.45 -2.30
CA HIS A 63 8.89 -2.29 -2.18
C HIS A 63 8.55 -3.64 -2.83
N ALA A 64 9.45 -4.12 -3.69
CA ALA A 64 9.35 -5.40 -4.39
C ALA A 64 10.24 -6.43 -3.71
#